data_AF-A0A9D6YU05-F1
#
_entry.id   AF-A0A9D6YU05-F1
#
_cell.length_a   1.000
_cell.length_b   1.000
_cell.length_c   1.000
_cell.angle_alpha   90.00
_cell.angle_beta   90.00
_cell.angle_gamma   90.00
#
_symmetry.space_group_name_H-M   'P 1'
#
loop_
_entity.id
_entity.type
_entity.pdbx_description
1 polymer ?
#
loop_
_entity_poly.entity_id
_entity_poly.type
_entity_poly.pdbx_seq_one_letter_code
_entity_poly.pdbx_strand_id
1 'polypeptide(L)'
;MWSDPKVWIPIIGVVLTVTVTFTIHYLGNPEFRGKAKRGLAWLRVRVLRQYIFYIFVILLIGALILFYSYNLFTLSAVFITYSIWITALAAYLRVKRKNISTIVSCRLGDENSERGENGLVYLRHEDGDAVKEIFNGELIRRTNGLRYQYYIYFAFRDDVVKYFRHAKTVIVLVEFFDFAAEAYKGHTFSIQYDSSDNSHPNPIFKTPNIANVLVSNSWQLGLFEIKDGRFCRRQQGMADFRIKNSPIKAGSSENYPDLYVRRVIAVALNE
;
A
#
# COMPACT_ATOMS: atom_id res chain seq x y z
N MET A 1 52.75 25.14 -13.25
CA MET A 1 52.25 25.01 -11.84
C MET A 1 50.94 24.23 -11.78
N TRP A 2 49.96 24.50 -12.64
CA TRP A 2 48.67 23.79 -12.71
C TRP A 2 48.70 22.41 -13.40
N SER A 3 49.86 21.86 -13.73
CA SER A 3 49.99 20.54 -14.35
C SER A 3 50.55 19.48 -13.39
N ASP A 4 50.95 19.86 -12.18
CA ASP A 4 51.49 18.93 -11.20
C ASP A 4 50.35 18.12 -10.53
N PRO A 5 50.34 16.77 -10.66
CA PRO A 5 49.34 15.92 -10.01
C PRO A 5 49.25 16.13 -8.50
N LYS A 6 50.34 16.55 -7.85
CA LYS A 6 50.37 16.84 -6.40
C LYS A 6 49.46 18.00 -6.01
N VAL A 7 49.11 18.87 -6.95
CA VAL A 7 48.17 19.98 -6.73
C VAL A 7 46.72 19.54 -6.94
N TRP A 8 46.44 18.68 -7.93
CA TRP A 8 45.08 18.26 -8.24
C TRP A 8 44.52 17.17 -7.33
N ILE A 9 45.36 16.22 -6.89
CA ILE A 9 44.92 15.11 -6.03
C ILE A 9 44.27 15.61 -4.72
N PRO A 10 44.86 16.57 -3.98
CA PRO A 10 44.21 17.13 -2.78
C PRO A 10 42.91 17.86 -3.10
N ILE A 11 42.86 18.62 -4.20
CA ILE A 11 41.67 19.38 -4.61
C ILE A 11 40.52 18.42 -4.95
N ILE A 12 40.78 17.37 -5.71
CA ILE A 12 39.80 16.33 -6.03
C ILE A 12 39.32 15.63 -4.76
N GLY A 13 40.24 15.31 -3.85
CA GLY A 13 39.92 14.73 -2.54
C GLY A 13 38.96 15.61 -1.74
N VAL A 14 39.27 16.91 -1.60
CA VAL A 14 38.42 17.88 -0.89
C VAL A 14 37.04 17.98 -1.55
N VAL A 15 36.99 18.09 -2.88
CA VAL A 15 35.72 18.18 -3.62
C VAL A 15 34.87 16.91 -3.40
N LEU A 16 35.48 15.73 -3.47
CA LEU A 16 34.81 14.45 -3.18
C LEU A 16 34.30 14.39 -1.75
N THR A 17 35.12 14.73 -0.76
CA THR A 17 34.73 14.74 0.66
C THR A 17 33.58 15.71 0.92
N VAL A 18 33.64 16.92 0.37
CA VAL A 18 32.57 17.92 0.49
C VAL A 18 31.29 17.42 -0.18
N THR A 19 31.39 16.85 -1.38
CA THR A 19 30.24 16.35 -2.14
C THR A 19 29.57 15.17 -1.42
N VAL A 20 30.36 14.23 -0.90
CA VAL A 20 29.88 13.07 -0.13
C VAL A 20 29.25 13.52 1.19
N THR A 21 29.91 14.40 1.94
CA THR A 21 29.39 14.93 3.22
C THR A 21 28.09 15.69 3.01
N PHE A 22 28.02 16.52 1.97
CA PHE A 22 26.80 17.22 1.58
C PHE A 22 25.68 16.24 1.20
N THR A 23 26.00 15.18 0.44
CA THR A 23 25.03 14.15 0.03
C THR A 23 24.48 13.38 1.24
N ILE A 24 25.37 12.97 2.16
CA ILE A 24 24.98 12.28 3.40
C ILE A 24 24.07 13.20 4.24
N HIS A 25 24.44 14.46 4.46
CA HIS A 25 23.60 15.38 5.22
C HIS A 25 22.27 15.69 4.53
N TYR A 26 22.25 15.85 3.21
CA TYR A 26 21.03 16.10 2.44
C TYR A 26 20.05 14.91 2.50
N LEU A 27 20.57 13.69 2.47
CA LEU A 27 19.78 12.47 2.52
C LEU A 27 19.38 12.07 3.95
N GLY A 28 20.26 12.27 4.94
CA GLY A 28 20.04 11.85 6.33
C GLY A 28 19.31 12.86 7.21
N ASN A 29 19.48 14.17 6.99
CA ASN A 29 18.96 15.20 7.87
C ASN A 29 17.79 15.98 7.19
N PRO A 30 16.54 15.82 7.66
CA PRO A 30 15.38 16.49 7.08
C PRO A 30 15.41 18.02 7.24
N GLU A 31 15.98 18.55 8.32
CA GLU A 31 16.13 20.00 8.51
C GLU A 31 17.14 20.59 7.53
N PHE A 32 18.31 19.94 7.38
CA PHE A 32 19.32 20.34 6.40
C PHE A 32 18.74 20.31 4.99
N ARG A 33 17.95 19.28 4.66
CA ARG A 33 17.23 19.20 3.38
C ARG A 33 16.27 20.37 3.18
N GLY A 34 15.56 20.81 4.23
CA GLY A 34 14.67 21.97 4.17
C GLY A 34 15.42 23.29 3.95
N LYS A 35 16.58 23.47 4.59
CA LYS A 35 17.47 24.63 4.39
C LYS A 35 18.11 24.61 2.99
N ALA A 36 18.65 23.47 2.57
CA ALA A 36 19.24 23.26 1.26
C ALA A 36 18.21 23.48 0.14
N LYS A 37 16.98 22.98 0.29
CA LYS A 37 15.89 23.25 -0.67
C LYS A 37 15.53 24.71 -0.79
N ARG A 38 15.59 25.50 0.30
CA ARG A 38 15.37 26.95 0.25
C ARG A 38 16.50 27.68 -0.47
N GLY A 39 17.75 27.29 -0.24
CA GLY A 39 18.91 27.83 -0.97
C GLY A 39 19.00 27.40 -2.44
N LEU A 40 18.66 26.14 -2.73
CA LEU A 40 18.64 25.56 -4.07
C LEU A 40 17.32 25.79 -4.82
N ALA A 41 16.32 26.45 -4.22
CA ALA A 41 15.03 26.73 -4.88
C ALA A 41 15.21 27.53 -6.18
N TRP A 42 16.28 28.31 -6.28
CA TRP A 42 16.67 29.05 -7.48
C TRP A 42 17.26 28.14 -8.58
N LEU A 43 17.94 27.05 -8.21
CA LEU A 43 18.44 26.02 -9.12
C LEU A 43 17.36 24.96 -9.34
N ARG A 44 16.49 25.13 -10.35
CA ARG A 44 15.39 24.20 -10.70
C ARG A 44 15.74 22.71 -10.52
N VAL A 45 15.38 22.15 -9.37
CA VAL A 45 15.82 20.84 -8.82
C VAL A 45 15.28 19.61 -9.57
N ARG A 46 14.40 19.78 -10.57
CA ARG A 46 13.83 18.65 -11.34
C ARG A 46 14.90 17.86 -12.10
N VAL A 47 15.86 18.57 -12.69
CA VAL A 47 16.98 17.97 -13.44
C VAL A 47 17.96 17.31 -12.45
N LEU A 48 18.38 18.03 -11.41
CA LEU A 48 19.34 17.51 -10.43
C LEU A 48 18.89 16.20 -9.77
N ARG A 49 17.59 16.05 -9.49
CA ARG A 49 17.06 14.84 -8.84
C ARG A 49 17.14 13.58 -9.71
N GLN A 50 17.02 13.72 -11.04
CA GLN A 50 17.16 12.61 -11.98
C GLN A 50 18.63 12.31 -12.30
N TYR A 51 19.46 13.35 -12.40
CA TYR A 51 20.85 13.20 -12.83
C TYR A 51 21.86 13.03 -11.70
N ILE A 52 21.52 13.29 -10.43
CA ILE A 52 22.44 13.10 -9.29
C ILE A 52 23.00 11.67 -9.25
N PHE A 53 22.18 10.66 -9.53
CA PHE A 53 22.66 9.28 -9.55
C PHE A 53 23.67 9.05 -10.68
N TYR A 54 23.37 9.55 -11.89
CA TYR A 54 24.27 9.42 -13.04
C TYR A 54 25.56 10.22 -12.86
N ILE A 55 25.49 11.45 -12.34
CA ILE A 55 26.65 12.28 -12.00
C ILE A 55 27.51 11.56 -10.96
N PHE A 56 26.89 10.96 -9.93
CA PHE A 56 27.63 10.22 -8.91
C PHE A 56 28.30 8.96 -9.47
N VAL A 57 27.62 8.20 -10.34
CA VAL A 57 28.20 7.03 -11.03
C VAL A 57 29.38 7.44 -11.93
N ILE A 58 29.26 8.54 -12.67
CA ILE A 58 30.35 9.06 -13.51
C ILE A 58 31.54 9.49 -12.66
N LEU A 59 31.31 10.19 -11.55
CA LEU A 59 32.36 10.58 -10.60
C LEU A 59 33.02 9.35 -9.95
N LEU A 60 32.25 8.30 -9.64
CA LEU A 60 32.75 7.04 -9.11
C LEU A 60 33.69 6.34 -10.10
N ILE A 61 33.26 6.23 -11.36
CA ILE A 61 34.05 5.64 -12.45
C ILE A 61 35.32 6.47 -12.68
N GLY A 62 35.20 7.80 -12.71
CA GLY A 62 36.36 8.70 -12.83
C GLY A 62 37.35 8.54 -11.68
N ALA A 63 36.86 8.42 -10.45
CA ALA A 63 37.71 8.16 -9.28
C ALA A 63 38.41 6.79 -9.39
N LEU A 64 37.70 5.72 -9.79
CA LEU A 64 38.29 4.40 -9.99
C LEU A 64 39.37 4.41 -11.08
N ILE A 65 39.15 5.11 -12.19
CA ILE A 65 40.13 5.27 -13.27
C ILE A 65 41.37 6.02 -12.75
N LEU A 66 41.19 7.13 -12.04
CA LEU A 66 42.31 7.87 -11.43
C LEU A 66 43.08 7.00 -10.43
N PHE A 67 42.38 6.27 -9.55
CA PHE A 67 43.02 5.35 -8.60
C PHE A 67 43.86 4.28 -9.31
N TYR A 68 43.36 3.75 -10.44
CA TYR A 68 44.09 2.79 -11.27
C TYR A 68 45.31 3.43 -11.93
N SER A 69 45.16 4.58 -12.57
CA SER A 69 46.24 5.27 -13.29
C SER A 69 47.39 5.74 -12.39
N TYR A 70 47.10 6.07 -11.13
CA TYR A 70 48.11 6.51 -10.15
C TYR A 70 48.63 5.40 -9.24
N ASN A 71 48.24 4.13 -9.49
CA ASN A 71 48.62 2.98 -8.67
C ASN A 71 48.28 3.16 -7.17
N LEU A 72 47.24 3.95 -6.88
CA LEU A 72 46.75 4.28 -5.54
C LEU A 72 45.65 3.31 -5.08
N PHE A 73 45.53 2.16 -5.74
CA PHE A 73 44.54 1.10 -5.46
C PHE A 73 44.85 0.39 -4.13
N THR A 74 44.75 1.14 -3.04
CA THR A 74 44.73 0.55 -1.71
C THR A 74 43.36 -0.07 -1.50
N LEU A 75 43.33 -1.26 -0.93
CA LEU A 75 42.10 -1.96 -0.56
C LEU A 75 41.15 -1.06 0.26
N SER A 76 41.73 -0.18 1.08
CA SER A 76 41.03 0.85 1.87
C SER A 76 40.20 1.81 1.01
N ALA A 77 40.74 2.31 -0.11
CA ALA A 77 40.04 3.24 -1.00
C ALA A 77 38.82 2.58 -1.67
N VAL A 78 38.94 1.30 -2.03
CA VAL A 78 37.84 0.50 -2.59
C VAL A 78 36.71 0.35 -1.57
N PHE A 79 37.03 0.01 -0.31
CA PHE A 79 36.02 -0.15 0.74
C PHE A 79 35.30 1.16 1.09
N ILE A 80 36.01 2.29 1.14
CA ILE A 80 35.40 3.60 1.39
C ILE A 80 34.42 3.94 0.25
N THR A 81 34.86 3.77 -0.98
CA THR A 81 34.07 4.05 -2.18
C THR A 81 32.81 3.18 -2.25
N TYR A 82 32.95 1.89 -1.97
CA TYR A 82 31.84 0.94 -1.88
C TYR A 82 30.85 1.30 -0.76
N SER A 83 31.35 1.67 0.42
CA SER A 83 30.52 2.04 1.58
C SER A 83 29.67 3.29 1.31
N ILE A 84 30.25 4.30 0.65
CA ILE A 84 29.53 5.49 0.21
C ILE A 84 28.45 5.11 -0.80
N TRP A 85 28.76 4.24 -1.76
CA TRP A 85 27.81 3.79 -2.78
C TRP A 85 26.61 3.04 -2.17
N ILE A 86 26.85 2.06 -1.29
CA ILE A 86 25.78 1.33 -0.59
C ILE A 86 24.91 2.29 0.25
N THR A 87 25.53 3.26 0.92
CA THR A 87 24.80 4.26 1.73
C THR A 87 23.91 5.15 0.86
N ALA A 88 24.43 5.64 -0.27
CA ALA A 88 23.68 6.45 -1.22
C ALA A 88 22.52 5.66 -1.86
N LEU A 89 22.76 4.40 -2.23
CA LEU A 89 21.74 3.50 -2.76
C LEU A 89 20.65 3.23 -1.71
N ALA A 90 21.02 2.91 -0.48
CA ALA A 90 20.07 2.67 0.62
C ALA A 90 19.19 3.91 0.88
N ALA A 91 19.79 5.10 0.88
CA ALA A 91 19.06 6.35 1.03
C ALA A 91 18.12 6.64 -0.15
N TYR A 92 18.57 6.40 -1.39
CA TYR A 92 17.74 6.51 -2.59
C TYR A 92 16.53 5.57 -2.52
N LEU A 93 16.78 4.29 -2.20
CA LEU A 93 15.74 3.28 -2.04
C LEU A 93 14.78 3.63 -0.90
N ARG A 94 15.26 4.19 0.21
CA ARG A 94 14.41 4.67 1.33
C ARG A 94 13.48 5.81 0.91
N VAL A 95 13.92 6.70 0.03
CA VAL A 95 13.06 7.78 -0.52
C VAL A 95 12.04 7.22 -1.51
N LYS A 96 12.44 6.25 -2.35
CA LYS A 96 11.56 5.58 -3.31
C LYS A 96 10.55 4.62 -2.66
N ARG A 97 10.89 4.01 -1.52
CA ARG A 97 10.01 3.16 -0.70
C ARG A 97 8.79 3.89 -0.10
N LYS A 98 8.62 5.21 -0.31
CA LYS A 98 7.38 5.90 0.08
C LYS A 98 6.12 5.36 -0.60
N ASN A 99 6.26 4.54 -1.65
CA ASN A 99 5.15 3.88 -2.33
C ASN A 99 5.07 2.38 -1.98
N ILE A 100 5.47 1.95 -0.77
CA ILE A 100 5.15 0.59 -0.35
C ILE A 100 3.62 0.50 -0.20
N SER A 101 3.01 -0.38 -0.99
CA SER A 101 1.59 -0.69 -0.85
C SER A 101 1.33 -1.18 0.56
N THR A 102 0.44 -0.49 1.28
CA THR A 102 0.06 -0.90 2.63
C THR A 102 -0.97 -2.01 2.51
N ILE A 103 -0.71 -3.15 3.16
CA ILE A 103 -1.60 -4.30 3.16
C ILE A 103 -2.14 -4.46 4.57
N VAL A 104 -3.46 -4.58 4.69
CA VAL A 104 -4.15 -4.94 5.93
C VAL A 104 -5.06 -6.13 5.65
N SER A 105 -5.40 -6.89 6.67
CA SER A 105 -6.31 -8.01 6.52
C SER A 105 -7.14 -8.25 7.77
N CYS A 106 -8.21 -9.01 7.61
CA CYS A 106 -9.05 -9.52 8.68
C CYS A 106 -9.37 -10.98 8.37
N ARG A 107 -8.89 -11.93 9.18
CA ARG A 107 -9.35 -13.32 9.19
C ARG A 107 -10.64 -13.37 10.00
N LEU A 108 -11.73 -13.72 9.34
CA LEU A 108 -13.05 -13.77 9.95
C LEU A 108 -13.20 -15.04 10.81
N GLY A 109 -13.88 -14.91 11.94
CA GLY A 109 -13.99 -15.93 12.98
C GLY A 109 -12.83 -15.94 13.99
N ASP A 110 -11.68 -15.34 13.67
CA ASP A 110 -10.55 -15.17 14.59
C ASP A 110 -10.68 -13.87 15.40
N GLU A 111 -10.69 -13.95 16.73
CA GLU A 111 -11.03 -12.80 17.57
C GLU A 111 -9.96 -11.70 17.57
N ASN A 112 -8.68 -12.06 17.50
CA ASN A 112 -7.60 -11.09 17.49
C ASN A 112 -7.56 -10.35 16.15
N SER A 113 -7.70 -11.10 15.06
CA SER A 113 -7.76 -10.51 13.73
C SER A 113 -9.01 -9.65 13.54
N GLU A 114 -10.18 -10.06 14.02
CA GLU A 114 -11.42 -9.27 13.95
C GLU A 114 -11.32 -7.96 14.74
N ARG A 115 -10.53 -7.93 15.83
CA ARG A 115 -10.21 -6.71 16.60
C ARG A 115 -9.17 -5.81 15.93
N GLY A 116 -8.70 -6.15 14.74
CA GLY A 116 -7.80 -5.31 13.95
C GLY A 116 -6.32 -5.48 14.26
N GLU A 117 -5.89 -6.63 14.78
CA GLU A 117 -4.45 -6.96 14.92
C GLU A 117 -3.70 -6.72 13.59
N ASN A 118 -4.33 -7.10 12.47
CA ASN A 118 -3.82 -7.00 11.11
C ASN A 118 -4.28 -5.71 10.37
N GLY A 119 -4.73 -4.68 11.10
CA GLY A 119 -5.03 -3.35 10.57
C GLY A 119 -6.44 -3.15 10.00
N LEU A 120 -7.23 -4.22 9.83
CA LEU A 120 -8.63 -4.17 9.42
C LEU A 120 -9.52 -4.75 10.53
N VAL A 121 -10.54 -4.02 10.94
CA VAL A 121 -11.44 -4.36 12.05
C VAL A 121 -12.77 -4.84 11.47
N TYR A 122 -13.26 -5.99 11.93
CA TYR A 122 -14.63 -6.44 11.69
C TYR A 122 -15.57 -5.74 12.66
N LEU A 123 -16.67 -5.20 12.13
CA LEU A 123 -17.65 -4.43 12.89
C LEU A 123 -18.99 -5.17 12.92
N ARG A 124 -19.57 -5.28 14.12
CA ARG A 124 -20.93 -5.80 14.29
C ARG A 124 -21.93 -4.66 14.21
N HIS A 125 -22.99 -4.87 13.46
CA HIS A 125 -24.10 -3.95 13.28
C HIS A 125 -25.39 -4.77 13.12
N GLU A 126 -26.56 -4.19 13.37
CA GLU A 126 -27.85 -4.91 13.41
C GLU A 126 -28.11 -5.74 12.14
N ASP A 127 -27.84 -5.17 10.96
CA ASP A 127 -27.99 -5.79 9.64
C ASP A 127 -26.70 -6.50 9.14
N GLY A 128 -25.66 -6.61 9.98
CA GLY A 128 -24.38 -7.22 9.62
C GLY A 128 -23.67 -8.03 10.71
N ASP A 129 -24.42 -8.52 11.70
CA ASP A 129 -23.93 -9.46 12.71
C ASP A 129 -23.84 -10.88 12.13
N ALA A 130 -22.89 -11.06 11.21
CA ALA A 130 -22.63 -12.33 10.55
C ALA A 130 -22.27 -13.43 11.56
N VAL A 131 -22.82 -14.62 11.35
CA VAL A 131 -22.68 -15.77 12.25
C VAL A 131 -21.25 -16.30 12.16
N LYS A 132 -20.60 -16.46 13.32
CA LYS A 132 -19.31 -17.14 13.44
C LYS A 132 -19.54 -18.66 13.44
N GLU A 133 -18.86 -19.38 12.56
CA GLU A 133 -18.94 -20.84 12.49
C GLU A 133 -17.63 -21.45 11.96
N ILE A 134 -17.53 -22.78 12.04
CA ILE A 134 -16.47 -23.56 11.42
C ILE A 134 -17.06 -24.25 10.19
N PHE A 135 -16.46 -24.02 9.02
CA PHE A 135 -16.87 -24.61 7.76
C PHE A 135 -15.66 -25.19 7.03
N ASN A 136 -15.70 -26.48 6.69
CA ASN A 136 -14.58 -27.21 6.08
C ASN A 136 -13.25 -27.03 6.83
N GLY A 137 -13.29 -27.03 8.17
CA GLY A 137 -12.12 -26.86 9.03
C GLY A 137 -11.59 -25.42 9.15
N GLU A 138 -12.22 -24.45 8.49
CA GLU A 138 -11.84 -23.03 8.57
C GLU A 138 -12.80 -22.26 9.46
N LEU A 139 -12.26 -21.29 10.21
CA LEU A 139 -13.06 -20.26 10.90
C LEU A 139 -13.57 -19.25 9.86
N ILE A 140 -14.87 -18.97 9.92
CA ILE A 140 -15.54 -18.10 8.96
C ILE A 140 -16.55 -17.17 9.62
N ARG A 141 -17.04 -16.21 8.83
CA ARG A 141 -18.29 -15.51 9.07
C ARG A 141 -19.25 -15.78 7.93
N ARG A 142 -20.48 -16.11 8.28
CA ARG A 142 -21.57 -16.41 7.35
C ARG A 142 -22.66 -15.35 7.50
N THR A 143 -23.14 -14.77 6.40
CA THR A 143 -24.34 -13.91 6.48
C THR A 143 -25.56 -14.73 6.89
N ASN A 144 -26.64 -14.08 7.30
CA ASN A 144 -27.86 -14.79 7.68
C ASN A 144 -29.06 -14.14 6.99
N GLY A 145 -29.35 -14.63 5.79
CA GLY A 145 -30.40 -14.07 4.96
C GLY A 145 -31.78 -14.14 5.61
N LEU A 146 -32.03 -15.19 6.42
CA LEU A 146 -33.27 -15.39 7.16
C LEU A 146 -33.50 -14.38 8.28
N ARG A 147 -32.43 -13.74 8.76
CA ARG A 147 -32.47 -12.70 9.81
C ARG A 147 -32.24 -11.30 9.26
N TYR A 148 -32.32 -11.11 7.94
CA TYR A 148 -32.03 -9.84 7.28
C TYR A 148 -30.61 -9.31 7.52
N GLN A 149 -29.66 -10.20 7.84
CA GLN A 149 -28.26 -9.86 8.10
C GLN A 149 -27.44 -10.05 6.83
N TYR A 150 -27.59 -9.11 5.89
CA TYR A 150 -27.02 -9.20 4.54
C TYR A 150 -25.64 -8.57 4.41
N TYR A 151 -25.11 -7.97 5.47
CA TYR A 151 -23.88 -7.18 5.40
C TYR A 151 -22.75 -7.75 6.27
N ILE A 152 -21.52 -7.41 5.91
CA ILE A 152 -20.33 -7.63 6.76
C ILE A 152 -19.53 -6.33 6.74
N TYR A 153 -19.40 -5.67 7.89
CA TYR A 153 -18.83 -4.33 7.99
C TYR A 153 -17.36 -4.33 8.39
N PHE A 154 -16.61 -3.39 7.81
CA PHE A 154 -15.19 -3.23 8.09
C PHE A 154 -14.80 -1.77 8.30
N ALA A 155 -13.83 -1.56 9.17
CA ALA A 155 -13.13 -0.29 9.30
C ALA A 155 -11.62 -0.51 9.34
N PHE A 156 -10.87 0.44 8.80
CA PHE A 156 -9.43 0.48 8.98
C PHE A 156 -9.09 0.93 10.40
N ARG A 157 -8.03 0.36 10.98
CA ARG A 157 -7.48 0.82 12.26
C ARG A 157 -6.93 2.25 12.12
N ASP A 158 -7.01 3.03 13.19
CA ASP A 158 -6.72 4.48 13.16
C ASP A 158 -5.29 4.82 12.73
N ASP A 159 -4.32 3.97 13.05
CA ASP A 159 -2.91 4.16 12.72
C ASP A 159 -2.58 3.91 11.23
N VAL A 160 -3.38 3.08 10.55
CA VAL A 160 -3.18 2.68 9.14
C VAL A 160 -4.14 3.35 8.15
N VAL A 161 -5.32 3.83 8.58
CA VAL A 161 -6.35 4.39 7.68
C VAL A 161 -5.83 5.52 6.78
N LYS A 162 -4.86 6.31 7.26
CA LYS A 162 -4.21 7.38 6.48
C LYS A 162 -3.60 6.88 5.17
N TYR A 163 -3.09 5.65 5.12
CA TYR A 163 -2.52 5.08 3.90
C TYR A 163 -3.59 4.76 2.85
N PHE A 164 -4.80 4.42 3.29
CA PHE A 164 -5.93 4.12 2.42
C PHE A 164 -6.64 5.39 1.94
N ARG A 165 -6.75 6.41 2.79
CA ARG A 165 -7.33 7.73 2.42
C ARG A 165 -6.52 8.49 1.36
N HIS A 166 -5.21 8.25 1.33
CA HIS A 166 -4.30 8.89 0.37
C HIS A 166 -3.92 7.98 -0.80
N ALA A 167 -4.47 6.75 -0.84
CA ALA A 167 -4.25 5.84 -1.93
C ALA A 167 -4.95 6.34 -3.19
N LYS A 168 -4.29 6.14 -4.34
CA LYS A 168 -4.92 6.39 -5.64
C LYS A 168 -5.94 5.30 -5.97
N THR A 169 -5.62 4.07 -5.58
CA THR A 169 -6.49 2.92 -5.70
C THR A 169 -6.37 2.06 -4.45
N VAL A 170 -7.49 1.58 -3.93
CA VAL A 170 -7.54 0.53 -2.91
C VAL A 170 -8.13 -0.72 -3.56
N ILE A 171 -7.39 -1.83 -3.49
CA ILE A 171 -7.91 -3.14 -3.87
C ILE A 171 -8.42 -3.83 -2.61
N VAL A 172 -9.67 -4.28 -2.63
CA VAL A 172 -10.21 -5.17 -1.60
C VAL A 172 -10.38 -6.56 -2.19
N LEU A 173 -9.80 -7.54 -1.53
CA LEU A 173 -9.92 -8.96 -1.86
C LEU A 173 -10.77 -9.63 -0.79
N VAL A 174 -11.73 -10.44 -1.22
CA VAL A 174 -12.63 -11.20 -0.34
C VAL A 174 -12.47 -12.67 -0.66
N GLU A 175 -11.99 -13.47 0.30
CA GLU A 175 -11.97 -14.92 0.19
C GLU A 175 -13.33 -15.48 0.63
N PHE A 176 -14.08 -16.01 -0.33
CA PHE A 176 -15.43 -16.54 -0.14
C PHE A 176 -15.55 -17.99 -0.63
N PHE A 177 -16.50 -18.74 -0.07
CA PHE A 177 -16.80 -20.08 -0.57
C PHE A 177 -17.85 -20.00 -1.66
N ASP A 178 -17.51 -20.53 -2.83
CA ASP A 178 -18.34 -20.53 -4.03
C ASP A 178 -19.07 -21.88 -4.15
N PHE A 179 -20.32 -21.94 -3.70
CA PHE A 179 -21.08 -23.19 -3.67
C PHE A 179 -21.49 -23.65 -5.07
N ALA A 180 -21.31 -24.94 -5.37
CA ALA A 180 -21.79 -25.52 -6.62
C ALA A 180 -23.29 -25.91 -6.61
N ALA A 181 -24.05 -25.52 -5.59
CA ALA A 181 -25.46 -25.90 -5.45
C ALA A 181 -26.38 -25.00 -6.29
N GLU A 182 -27.44 -25.57 -6.87
CA GLU A 182 -28.43 -24.82 -7.66
C GLU A 182 -29.04 -23.65 -6.88
N ALA A 183 -29.18 -23.78 -5.56
CA ALA A 183 -29.64 -22.71 -4.67
C ALA A 183 -28.72 -21.47 -4.62
N TYR A 184 -27.51 -21.55 -5.18
CA TYR A 184 -26.53 -20.45 -5.25
C TYR A 184 -26.32 -19.95 -6.69
N LYS A 185 -27.04 -20.50 -7.67
CA LYS A 185 -26.90 -20.10 -9.07
C LYS A 185 -27.40 -18.67 -9.28
N GLY A 186 -26.53 -17.83 -9.85
CA GLY A 186 -26.80 -16.40 -10.02
C GLY A 186 -26.65 -15.58 -8.74
N HIS A 187 -26.16 -16.18 -7.66
CA HIS A 187 -25.77 -15.46 -6.45
C HIS A 187 -24.62 -14.51 -6.75
N THR A 188 -24.67 -13.32 -6.16
CA THR A 188 -23.63 -12.31 -6.30
C THR A 188 -23.46 -11.58 -4.98
N PHE A 189 -22.32 -10.90 -4.83
CA PHE A 189 -22.13 -9.93 -3.76
C PHE A 189 -21.28 -8.77 -4.26
N SER A 190 -21.32 -7.68 -3.52
CA SER A 190 -20.59 -6.45 -3.89
C SER A 190 -19.98 -5.80 -2.66
N ILE A 191 -19.12 -4.80 -2.87
CA ILE A 191 -18.67 -3.92 -1.80
C ILE A 191 -19.37 -2.59 -1.93
N GLN A 192 -19.88 -2.08 -0.81
CA GLN A 192 -20.26 -0.68 -0.70
C GLN A 192 -19.21 0.04 0.14
N TYR A 193 -18.80 1.23 -0.27
CA TYR A 193 -17.74 1.97 0.44
C TYR A 193 -18.06 3.45 0.60
N ASP A 194 -17.43 4.07 1.61
CA ASP A 194 -17.46 5.51 1.86
C ASP A 194 -16.62 6.25 0.79
N SER A 195 -17.28 6.80 -0.22
CA SER A 195 -16.63 7.49 -1.34
C SER A 195 -16.43 9.00 -1.10
N SER A 196 -15.37 9.56 -1.71
CA SER A 196 -15.14 11.01 -1.84
C SER A 196 -15.90 11.66 -3.00
N ASP A 197 -16.52 10.87 -3.87
CA ASP A 197 -17.28 11.34 -5.03
C ASP A 197 -18.61 11.97 -4.59
N ASN A 198 -18.69 13.29 -4.68
CA ASN A 198 -19.90 14.03 -4.31
C ASN A 198 -20.92 14.17 -5.46
N SER A 199 -20.70 13.52 -6.61
CA SER A 199 -21.66 13.56 -7.73
C SER A 199 -22.92 12.71 -7.49
N HIS A 200 -22.87 11.79 -6.52
CA HIS A 200 -23.99 10.93 -6.16
C HIS A 200 -24.69 11.45 -4.90
N PRO A 201 -26.04 11.36 -4.82
CA PRO A 201 -26.79 11.84 -3.66
C PRO A 201 -26.48 11.07 -2.37
N ASN A 202 -25.92 9.85 -2.47
CA ASN A 202 -25.46 9.08 -1.33
C ASN A 202 -24.06 8.51 -1.57
N PRO A 203 -23.00 9.31 -1.39
CA PRO A 203 -21.62 8.90 -1.66
C PRO A 203 -21.11 7.86 -0.66
N ILE A 204 -21.88 7.59 0.40
CA ILE A 204 -21.52 6.68 1.48
C ILE A 204 -21.72 5.21 1.06
N PHE A 205 -22.47 4.92 -0.01
CA PHE A 205 -22.78 3.55 -0.46
C PHE A 205 -22.43 3.27 -1.92
N LYS A 206 -21.36 3.89 -2.43
CA LYS A 206 -20.90 3.65 -3.81
C LYS A 206 -20.45 2.19 -3.96
N THR A 207 -20.71 1.61 -5.13
CA THR A 207 -20.45 0.20 -5.45
C THR A 207 -19.53 0.13 -6.68
N PRO A 208 -18.32 -0.47 -6.60
CA PRO A 208 -17.36 -0.42 -7.69
C PRO A 208 -17.66 -1.45 -8.78
N ASN A 209 -17.72 -2.74 -8.41
CA ASN A 209 -18.05 -3.88 -9.25
C ASN A 209 -18.71 -4.98 -8.40
N ILE A 210 -19.32 -5.97 -9.06
CA ILE A 210 -19.99 -7.12 -8.44
C ILE A 210 -19.11 -8.37 -8.64
N ALA A 211 -18.93 -9.18 -7.60
CA ALA A 211 -18.33 -10.50 -7.74
C ALA A 211 -19.42 -11.52 -8.08
N ASN A 212 -19.17 -12.29 -9.14
CA ASN A 212 -20.03 -13.39 -9.56
C ASN A 212 -19.57 -14.70 -8.91
N VAL A 213 -20.53 -15.47 -8.41
CA VAL A 213 -20.34 -16.82 -7.88
C VAL A 213 -20.30 -17.77 -9.08
N LEU A 214 -19.20 -18.51 -9.25
CA LEU A 214 -18.91 -19.32 -10.44
C LEU A 214 -19.37 -20.78 -10.31
N VAL A 215 -19.93 -21.16 -9.16
CA VAL A 215 -20.51 -22.49 -8.88
C VAL A 215 -19.42 -23.57 -8.85
N SER A 216 -18.26 -23.28 -8.23
CA SER A 216 -17.05 -24.12 -8.26
C SER A 216 -16.87 -25.11 -7.09
N ASN A 217 -17.69 -25.05 -6.06
CA ASN A 217 -17.56 -25.78 -4.79
C ASN A 217 -16.19 -25.61 -4.11
N SER A 218 -15.60 -24.41 -4.19
CA SER A 218 -14.25 -24.16 -3.70
C SER A 218 -14.10 -22.73 -3.15
N TRP A 219 -13.01 -22.48 -2.43
CA TRP A 219 -12.66 -21.14 -1.99
C TRP A 219 -12.18 -20.30 -3.18
N GLN A 220 -12.82 -19.15 -3.37
CA GLN A 220 -12.56 -18.21 -4.46
C GLN A 220 -12.17 -16.84 -3.91
N LEU A 221 -11.59 -16.02 -4.79
CA LEU A 221 -11.17 -14.65 -4.49
C LEU A 221 -12.00 -13.65 -5.30
N GLY A 222 -12.80 -12.84 -4.61
CA GLY A 222 -13.46 -11.67 -5.18
C GLY A 222 -12.55 -10.46 -5.12
N LEU A 223 -12.40 -9.73 -6.23
CA LEU A 223 -11.55 -8.55 -6.33
C LEU A 223 -12.39 -7.30 -6.61
N PHE A 224 -12.18 -6.27 -5.80
CA PHE A 224 -12.90 -4.99 -5.91
C PHE A 224 -11.90 -3.84 -5.93
N GLU A 225 -12.01 -2.97 -6.92
CA GLU A 225 -11.15 -1.80 -7.07
C GLU A 225 -11.89 -0.53 -6.65
N ILE A 226 -11.34 0.22 -5.70
CA ILE A 226 -11.89 1.47 -5.18
C ILE A 226 -10.93 2.62 -5.53
N LYS A 227 -11.36 3.57 -6.35
CA LYS A 227 -10.51 4.67 -6.85
C LYS A 227 -10.70 6.00 -6.11
N ASP A 228 -11.74 6.10 -5.31
CA ASP A 228 -12.24 7.33 -4.70
C ASP A 228 -12.71 7.08 -3.26
N GLY A 229 -12.00 6.22 -2.53
CA GLY A 229 -12.35 5.88 -1.15
C GLY A 229 -11.98 6.99 -0.18
N ARG A 230 -12.97 7.51 0.54
CA ARG A 230 -12.79 8.50 1.61
C ARG A 230 -12.47 7.85 2.95
N PHE A 231 -13.06 6.69 3.24
CA PHE A 231 -12.80 5.89 4.44
C PHE A 231 -12.79 6.72 5.74
N CYS A 232 -13.88 7.45 5.98
CA CYS A 232 -14.09 8.31 7.15
C CYS A 232 -15.16 7.73 8.09
N ARG A 233 -15.39 6.41 8.09
CA ARG A 233 -16.38 5.73 8.93
C ARG A 233 -17.81 6.25 8.78
N ARG A 234 -18.20 6.71 7.59
CA ARG A 234 -19.55 7.28 7.38
C ARG A 234 -20.63 6.22 7.16
N GLN A 235 -20.27 5.00 6.78
CA GLN A 235 -21.27 3.93 6.61
C GLN A 235 -21.82 3.52 7.97
N GLN A 236 -23.12 3.74 8.16
CA GLN A 236 -23.81 3.52 9.45
C GLN A 236 -23.04 4.15 10.63
N GLY A 237 -22.34 5.27 10.39
CA GLY A 237 -21.57 6.00 11.41
C GLY A 237 -20.33 5.29 11.97
N MET A 238 -19.93 4.12 11.43
CA MET A 238 -18.81 3.35 11.99
C MET A 238 -17.90 2.67 10.96
N ALA A 239 -18.40 2.34 9.77
CA ALA A 239 -17.68 1.54 8.79
C ALA A 239 -17.11 2.35 7.63
N ASP A 240 -15.96 1.90 7.13
CA ASP A 240 -15.30 2.45 5.95
C ASP A 240 -15.81 1.78 4.67
N PHE A 241 -16.12 0.49 4.75
CA PHE A 241 -16.79 -0.27 3.71
C PHE A 241 -17.53 -1.48 4.30
N ARG A 242 -18.42 -2.07 3.50
CA ARG A 242 -19.13 -3.31 3.83
C ARG A 242 -19.25 -4.22 2.63
N ILE A 243 -19.21 -5.52 2.87
CA ILE A 243 -19.66 -6.52 1.90
C ILE A 243 -21.19 -6.52 1.94
N LYS A 244 -21.84 -6.41 0.79
CA LYS A 244 -23.29 -6.52 0.61
C LYS A 244 -23.59 -7.81 -0.13
N ASN A 245 -24.26 -8.72 0.56
CA ASN A 245 -24.84 -9.91 -0.03
C ASN A 245 -26.03 -9.52 -0.92
N SER A 246 -26.11 -10.04 -2.14
CA SER A 246 -27.22 -9.76 -3.05
C SER A 246 -28.19 -10.95 -3.12
N PRO A 247 -29.49 -10.71 -3.33
CA PRO A 247 -30.41 -11.79 -3.61
C PRO A 247 -30.16 -12.35 -5.01
N ILE A 248 -30.54 -13.61 -5.25
CA ILE A 248 -30.45 -14.23 -6.59
C ILE A 248 -31.39 -13.53 -7.58
N LYS A 249 -32.57 -13.10 -7.12
CA LYS A 249 -33.53 -12.33 -7.93
C LYS A 249 -33.65 -10.92 -7.37
N ALA A 250 -33.38 -9.92 -8.22
CA ALA A 250 -33.55 -8.53 -7.86
C ALA A 250 -34.98 -8.27 -7.34
N GLY A 251 -35.08 -7.67 -6.15
CA GLY A 251 -36.37 -7.34 -5.52
C GLY A 251 -37.01 -8.47 -4.69
N SER A 252 -36.42 -9.66 -4.62
CA SER A 252 -36.91 -10.74 -3.76
C SER A 252 -36.31 -10.63 -2.36
N SER A 253 -37.15 -10.60 -1.32
CA SER A 253 -36.75 -10.70 0.10
C SER A 253 -36.49 -12.13 0.56
N GLU A 254 -36.90 -13.13 -0.24
CA GLU A 254 -37.00 -14.53 0.19
C GLU A 254 -35.85 -15.43 -0.33
N ASN A 255 -34.95 -14.92 -1.17
CA ASN A 255 -33.88 -15.69 -1.80
C ASN A 255 -32.50 -15.06 -1.61
N TYR A 256 -32.08 -14.93 -0.36
CA TYR A 256 -30.71 -14.58 0.01
C TYR A 256 -29.97 -15.84 0.45
N PRO A 257 -29.27 -16.54 -0.45
CA PRO A 257 -28.32 -17.55 -0.03
C PRO A 257 -27.24 -16.91 0.85
N ASP A 258 -26.79 -17.63 1.85
CA ASP A 258 -25.81 -17.11 2.79
C ASP A 258 -24.43 -17.02 2.13
N LEU A 259 -23.71 -15.93 2.39
CA LEU A 259 -22.35 -15.71 1.91
C LEU A 259 -21.37 -16.16 2.99
N TYR A 260 -20.46 -17.05 2.62
CA TYR A 260 -19.43 -17.60 3.49
C TYR A 260 -18.11 -16.90 3.21
N VAL A 261 -17.57 -16.16 4.18
CA VAL A 261 -16.33 -15.40 4.02
C VAL A 261 -15.36 -15.78 5.14
N ARG A 262 -14.10 -16.07 4.77
CA ARG A 262 -13.05 -16.42 5.75
C ARG A 262 -11.99 -15.35 5.91
N ARG A 263 -11.78 -14.51 4.91
CA ARG A 263 -10.74 -13.48 4.95
C ARG A 263 -11.09 -12.30 4.05
N VAL A 264 -10.76 -11.11 4.52
CA VAL A 264 -10.76 -9.88 3.73
C VAL A 264 -9.37 -9.26 3.79
N ILE A 265 -8.87 -8.82 2.64
CA ILE A 265 -7.57 -8.16 2.50
C ILE A 265 -7.81 -6.84 1.80
N ALA A 266 -7.17 -5.77 2.26
CA ALA A 266 -7.19 -4.49 1.59
C ALA A 266 -5.75 -4.01 1.32
N VAL A 267 -5.53 -3.53 0.10
CA VAL A 267 -4.22 -3.10 -0.40
C VAL A 267 -4.33 -1.67 -0.91
N ALA A 268 -3.60 -0.75 -0.28
CA ALA A 268 -3.48 0.64 -0.74
C ALA A 268 -2.38 0.73 -1.80
N LEU A 269 -2.75 1.08 -3.04
CA LEU A 269 -1.83 1.33 -4.16
C LEU A 269 -1.57 2.84 -4.30
N ASN A 270 -0.32 3.23 -4.09
CA ASN A 270 0.13 4.63 -3.99
C ASN A 270 0.91 5.12 -5.22
N GLU A 271 0.79 4.48 -6.39
CA GLU A 271 1.58 4.76 -7.61
C GLU A 271 1.05 5.90 -8.51
#